data_AF-B7P6A3-F1
#
_entry.id   AF-B7P6A3-F1
#
_cell.length_a   1.000
_cell.length_b   1.000
_cell.length_c   1.000
_cell.angle_alpha   90.00
_cell.angle_beta   90.00
_cell.angle_gamma   90.00
#
_symmetry.space_group_name_H-M   'P 1'
#
loop_
_entity.id
_entity.type
_entity.pdbx_description
1 polymer ?
#
loop_
_entity_poly.entity_id
_entity_poly.type
_entity_poly.pdbx_seq_one_letter_code
_entity_poly.pdbx_strand_id
1 'polypeptide(L)'
;MQAKAVIKDVARVLSLPYKFADYLTELVPFSAVNPVSLEQAIREVPELANAAKGNGLYNLEGEAELIKLVLDTSLILEGLHRHSSTHAAGIVIAGTDLVDIVPVYKDANSDMLVVGYSMKYSEIAGLIKFDFLGLQTLTVITDCKKLLKEQGIEVDFNNMTFDDNKTYQMLCKGKGVGVFQFESIGMKDALRRLKPDSIHDLIALGALYRPGPMENIPTYIACKHKLQQPDYLHELLKPILEETYGVVIYQEQVQRIAQVLAGYTLGAADLLRRAMGKKIKKEMEEQEEIFVKGAIANNI
;
A
#
# COMPACT_ATOMS: atom_id res chain seq x y z
N MET A 1 15.11 -2.40 -13.79
CA MET A 1 15.12 -3.74 -13.18
C MET A 1 15.35 -3.55 -11.70
N GLN A 2 14.64 -4.27 -10.83
CA GLN A 2 14.84 -4.19 -9.38
C GLN A 2 16.06 -5.03 -8.96
N ALA A 3 16.68 -4.69 -7.82
CA ALA A 3 17.90 -5.32 -7.29
C ALA A 3 17.93 -6.86 -7.40
N LYS A 4 16.92 -7.57 -6.88
CA LYS A 4 16.88 -9.04 -6.95
C LYS A 4 16.78 -9.57 -8.38
N ALA A 5 16.01 -8.92 -9.24
CA ALA A 5 15.83 -9.36 -10.63
C ALA A 5 17.10 -9.16 -11.46
N VAL A 6 17.78 -8.02 -11.30
CA VAL A 6 19.03 -7.74 -12.03
C VAL A 6 20.15 -8.71 -11.63
N ILE A 7 20.28 -9.05 -10.34
CA ILE A 7 21.23 -10.07 -9.87
C ILE A 7 20.96 -11.41 -10.56
N LYS A 8 19.70 -11.88 -10.59
CA LYS A 8 19.34 -13.17 -11.22
C LYS A 8 19.61 -13.18 -12.73
N ASP A 9 19.30 -12.09 -13.42
CA ASP A 9 19.53 -11.99 -14.87
C ASP A 9 21.03 -11.95 -15.20
N VAL A 10 21.82 -11.14 -14.49
CA VAL A 10 23.28 -11.05 -14.70
C VAL A 10 23.98 -12.36 -14.32
N ALA A 11 23.61 -12.96 -13.19
CA ALA A 11 24.15 -14.25 -12.76
C ALA A 11 23.93 -15.35 -13.80
N ARG A 12 22.75 -15.38 -14.43
CA ARG A 12 22.45 -16.33 -15.51
C ARG A 12 23.34 -16.12 -16.73
N VAL A 13 23.59 -14.87 -17.13
CA VAL A 13 24.44 -14.54 -18.28
C VAL A 13 25.90 -14.90 -18.01
N LEU A 14 26.39 -14.57 -16.81
CA LEU A 14 27.75 -14.87 -16.38
C LEU A 14 27.94 -16.32 -15.92
N SER A 15 26.90 -17.16 -16.03
CA SER A 15 26.92 -18.58 -15.67
C SER A 15 27.28 -18.86 -14.21
N LEU A 16 26.99 -17.91 -13.31
CA LEU A 16 27.10 -18.12 -11.86
C LEU A 16 26.05 -19.17 -11.44
N PRO A 17 26.44 -20.24 -10.71
CA PRO A 17 25.49 -21.27 -10.31
C PRO A 17 24.32 -20.70 -9.51
N TYR A 18 23.12 -21.23 -9.78
CA TYR A 18 21.85 -20.73 -9.22
C TYR A 18 21.88 -20.57 -7.70
N LYS A 19 22.53 -21.49 -6.98
CA LYS A 19 22.68 -21.44 -5.51
C LYS A 19 23.30 -20.13 -5.01
N PHE A 20 24.29 -19.59 -5.73
CA PHE A 20 24.95 -18.34 -5.35
C PHE A 20 24.07 -17.14 -5.69
N ALA A 21 23.44 -17.15 -6.87
CA ALA A 21 22.53 -16.09 -7.28
C ALA A 21 21.33 -15.98 -6.31
N ASP A 22 20.75 -17.11 -5.92
CA ASP A 22 19.62 -17.16 -5.00
C ASP A 22 20.02 -16.66 -3.61
N TYR A 23 21.17 -17.10 -3.10
CA TYR A 23 21.74 -16.60 -1.84
C TYR A 23 21.95 -15.09 -1.85
N LEU A 24 22.56 -14.54 -2.91
CA LEU A 24 22.74 -13.09 -3.07
C LEU A 24 21.38 -12.36 -3.06
N THR A 25 20.35 -12.91 -3.69
CA THR A 25 19.03 -12.29 -3.70
C THR A 25 18.29 -12.37 -2.37
N GLU A 26 18.53 -13.39 -1.55
CA GLU A 26 17.96 -13.50 -0.20
C GLU A 26 18.58 -12.48 0.76
N LEU A 27 19.86 -12.13 0.57
CA LEU A 27 20.51 -11.08 1.34
C LEU A 27 19.96 -9.67 1.05
N VAL A 28 19.34 -9.44 -0.11
CA VAL A 28 18.75 -8.14 -0.44
C VAL A 28 17.46 -7.94 0.39
N PRO A 29 17.40 -6.94 1.28
CA PRO A 29 16.21 -6.71 2.10
C PRO A 29 14.98 -6.44 1.25
N PHE A 30 13.83 -6.97 1.68
CA PHE A 30 12.55 -6.72 1.02
C PHE A 30 11.75 -5.69 1.82
N SER A 31 11.35 -4.61 1.14
CA SER A 31 10.42 -3.64 1.67
C SER A 31 9.40 -3.30 0.58
N ALA A 32 8.13 -3.61 0.84
CA ALA A 32 7.03 -3.35 -0.08
C ALA A 32 6.73 -1.85 -0.23
N VAL A 33 7.13 -1.05 0.76
CA VAL A 33 6.86 0.40 0.79
C VAL A 33 8.00 1.18 0.12
N ASN A 34 9.24 0.83 0.46
CA ASN A 34 10.44 1.48 -0.06
C ASN A 34 11.37 0.41 -0.61
N PRO A 35 11.30 0.09 -1.92
CA PRO A 35 12.20 -0.87 -2.54
C PRO A 35 13.65 -0.48 -2.28
N VAL A 36 14.42 -1.43 -1.75
CA VAL A 36 15.83 -1.21 -1.41
C VAL A 36 16.65 -1.35 -2.69
N SER A 37 17.45 -0.32 -3.00
CA SER A 37 18.40 -0.38 -4.12
C SER A 37 19.54 -1.36 -3.83
N LEU A 38 20.18 -1.89 -4.85
CA LEU A 38 21.33 -2.78 -4.66
C LEU A 38 22.47 -2.06 -3.93
N GLU A 39 22.71 -0.79 -4.25
CA GLU A 39 23.71 0.03 -3.55
C GLU A 39 23.42 0.14 -2.05
N GLN A 40 22.16 0.41 -1.69
CA GLN A 40 21.75 0.47 -0.28
C GLN A 40 21.90 -0.89 0.40
N ALA A 41 21.48 -1.97 -0.25
CA ALA A 41 21.62 -3.33 0.29
C ALA A 41 23.09 -3.68 0.56
N ILE A 42 24.01 -3.33 -0.33
CA ILE A 42 25.45 -3.53 -0.15
C ILE A 42 26.00 -2.73 1.04
N ARG A 43 25.48 -1.53 1.30
CA ARG A 43 25.90 -0.70 2.44
C ARG A 43 25.37 -1.24 3.78
N GLU A 44 24.15 -1.75 3.79
CA GLU A 44 23.45 -2.17 5.02
C GLU A 44 23.74 -3.61 5.42
N VAL A 45 24.05 -4.49 4.46
CA VAL A 45 24.24 -5.92 4.68
C VAL A 45 25.73 -6.27 4.54
N PRO A 46 26.44 -6.59 5.65
CA PRO A 46 27.88 -6.88 5.65
C PRO A 46 28.29 -8.00 4.68
N GLU A 47 27.45 -9.02 4.52
CA GLU A 47 27.68 -10.15 3.63
C GLU A 47 27.71 -9.73 2.16
N LEU A 48 26.80 -8.84 1.74
CA LEU A 48 26.80 -8.26 0.40
C LEU A 48 27.98 -7.31 0.20
N ALA A 49 28.35 -6.53 1.22
CA ALA A 49 29.52 -5.66 1.19
C ALA A 49 30.82 -6.47 0.96
N ASN A 50 30.94 -7.62 1.62
CA ASN A 50 32.09 -8.50 1.47
C ASN A 50 32.12 -9.15 0.07
N ALA A 51 30.98 -9.65 -0.40
CA ALA A 51 30.84 -10.23 -1.73
C ALA A 51 31.19 -9.23 -2.84
N ALA A 52 30.74 -7.98 -2.72
CA ALA A 52 31.06 -6.89 -3.65
C ALA A 52 32.56 -6.54 -3.67
N LYS A 53 33.29 -6.80 -2.58
CA LYS A 53 34.74 -6.61 -2.52
C LYS A 53 35.54 -7.80 -3.07
N GLY A 54 34.87 -8.88 -3.48
CA GLY A 54 35.53 -10.13 -3.86
C GLY A 54 36.06 -10.91 -2.66
N ASN A 55 35.63 -10.58 -1.44
CA ASN A 55 35.87 -11.40 -0.27
C ASN A 55 34.79 -12.49 -0.25
N GLY A 56 35.19 -13.74 0.01
CA GLY A 56 34.26 -14.87 0.03
C GLY A 56 33.02 -14.60 0.89
N LEU A 57 31.88 -15.16 0.48
CA LEU A 57 30.65 -15.14 1.29
C LEU A 57 30.86 -16.04 2.51
N TYR A 58 30.29 -15.67 3.66
CA TYR A 58 30.57 -16.30 4.97
C TYR A 58 30.28 -17.82 5.05
N ASN A 59 29.71 -18.44 4.01
CA ASN A 59 29.36 -19.87 3.97
C ASN A 59 29.51 -20.52 2.58
N LEU A 60 30.25 -19.89 1.65
CA LEU A 60 30.33 -20.36 0.27
C LEU A 60 31.77 -20.25 -0.24
N GLU A 61 32.38 -21.41 -0.52
CA GLU A 61 33.72 -21.50 -1.10
C GLU A 61 33.65 -21.45 -2.64
N GLY A 62 34.54 -20.65 -3.25
CA GLY A 62 34.70 -20.53 -4.70
C GLY A 62 33.88 -19.40 -5.35
N GLU A 63 34.31 -18.98 -6.54
CA GLU A 63 33.67 -18.00 -7.44
C GLU A 63 33.59 -16.53 -6.97
N ALA A 64 34.42 -16.12 -6.00
CA ALA A 64 34.42 -14.75 -5.46
C ALA A 64 34.61 -13.66 -6.53
N GLU A 65 35.48 -13.87 -7.51
CA GLU A 65 35.67 -12.93 -8.62
C GLU A 65 34.43 -12.84 -9.53
N LEU A 66 33.76 -13.97 -9.78
CA LEU A 66 32.55 -14.01 -10.60
C LEU A 66 31.38 -13.34 -9.87
N ILE A 67 31.24 -13.59 -8.56
CA ILE A 67 30.25 -12.94 -7.71
C ILE A 67 30.44 -11.43 -7.71
N LYS A 68 31.69 -10.97 -7.56
CA LYS A 68 32.03 -9.55 -7.65
C LYS A 68 31.62 -8.99 -9.02
N LEU A 69 31.99 -9.65 -10.11
CA LEU A 69 31.61 -9.22 -11.46
C LEU A 69 30.09 -9.14 -11.65
N VAL A 70 29.34 -10.11 -11.10
CA VAL A 70 27.87 -10.10 -11.10
C VAL A 70 27.33 -8.88 -10.37
N LEU A 71 27.84 -8.57 -9.18
CA LEU A 71 27.37 -7.42 -8.39
C LEU A 71 27.74 -6.08 -9.04
N ASP A 72 28.97 -5.93 -9.53
CA ASP A 72 29.45 -4.73 -10.23
C ASP A 72 28.62 -4.48 -11.50
N THR A 73 28.35 -5.52 -12.29
CA THR A 73 27.50 -5.42 -13.48
C THR A 73 26.04 -5.13 -13.11
N SER A 74 25.55 -5.73 -12.03
CA SER A 74 24.18 -5.51 -11.55
C SER A 74 23.94 -4.07 -11.09
N LEU A 75 24.93 -3.44 -10.46
CA LEU A 75 24.87 -2.02 -10.06
C LEU A 75 24.71 -1.09 -11.26
N ILE A 76 25.34 -1.41 -12.39
CA ILE A 76 25.24 -0.62 -13.63
C ILE A 76 23.88 -0.81 -14.29
N LEU A 77 23.34 -2.04 -14.26
CA LEU A 77 22.10 -2.39 -14.95
C LEU A 77 20.83 -2.16 -14.11
N GLU A 78 20.96 -1.90 -12.82
CA GLU A 78 19.84 -1.56 -11.95
C GLU A 78 19.08 -0.33 -12.50
N GLY A 79 17.75 -0.34 -12.38
CA GLY A 79 16.92 0.77 -12.85
C GLY A 79 16.58 0.76 -14.35
N LEU A 80 17.34 0.06 -15.21
CA LEU A 80 17.04 -0.01 -16.64
C LEU A 80 15.72 -0.73 -16.96
N HIS A 81 15.01 -0.32 -18.00
CA HIS A 81 13.78 -0.98 -18.43
C HIS A 81 14.10 -2.33 -19.11
N ARG A 82 13.34 -3.38 -18.77
CA ARG A 82 13.55 -4.74 -19.26
C ARG A 82 12.68 -5.05 -20.47
N HIS A 83 11.36 -4.97 -20.29
CA HIS A 83 10.35 -5.24 -21.30
C HIS A 83 9.15 -4.32 -21.08
N SER A 84 8.38 -4.06 -22.14
CA SER A 84 7.04 -3.47 -22.03
C SER A 84 6.06 -4.54 -21.58
N SER A 85 5.25 -4.24 -20.56
CA SER A 85 4.19 -5.13 -20.08
C SER A 85 2.88 -4.37 -19.99
N THR A 86 1.79 -5.02 -20.37
CA THR A 86 0.44 -4.44 -20.27
C THR A 86 0.03 -4.34 -18.80
N HIS A 87 -0.50 -3.18 -18.39
CA HIS A 87 -1.00 -2.97 -17.03
C HIS A 87 -2.23 -3.85 -16.81
N ALA A 88 -2.20 -4.73 -15.82
CA ALA A 88 -3.22 -5.77 -15.63
C ALA A 88 -4.67 -5.26 -15.47
N ALA A 89 -4.84 -3.99 -15.08
CA ALA A 89 -6.15 -3.36 -14.88
C ALA A 89 -6.38 -2.12 -15.76
N GLY A 90 -5.35 -1.61 -16.44
CA GLY A 90 -5.40 -0.24 -16.97
C GLY A 90 -5.95 -0.21 -18.38
N ILE A 91 -7.17 0.29 -18.55
CA ILE A 91 -7.79 0.55 -19.86
C ILE A 91 -7.81 2.06 -20.09
N VAL A 92 -7.54 2.46 -21.32
CA VAL A 92 -7.54 3.87 -21.70
C VAL A 92 -8.61 4.12 -22.75
N ILE A 93 -9.37 5.20 -22.56
CA ILE A 93 -10.46 5.60 -23.46
C ILE A 93 -10.16 7.01 -23.98
N ALA A 94 -10.22 7.17 -25.29
CA ALA A 94 -10.03 8.43 -26.00
C ALA A 94 -11.30 8.80 -26.78
N GLY A 95 -11.50 10.10 -27.02
CA GLY A 95 -12.61 10.61 -27.83
C GLY A 95 -12.40 10.52 -29.34
N THR A 96 -11.19 10.20 -29.78
CA THR A 96 -10.79 9.99 -31.18
C THR A 96 -9.98 8.68 -31.28
N ASP A 97 -9.54 8.31 -32.49
CA ASP A 97 -8.71 7.13 -32.66
C ASP A 97 -7.39 7.27 -31.87
N LEU A 98 -6.98 6.21 -31.19
CA LEU A 98 -5.79 6.19 -30.35
C LEU A 98 -4.52 6.39 -31.18
N VAL A 99 -4.50 5.88 -32.42
CA VAL A 99 -3.34 5.96 -33.31
C VAL A 99 -3.01 7.40 -33.74
N ASP A 100 -4.00 8.31 -33.66
CA ASP A 100 -3.83 9.71 -34.00
C ASP A 100 -3.21 10.53 -32.86
N ILE A 101 -3.29 10.02 -31.61
CA ILE A 101 -2.86 10.74 -30.41
C ILE A 101 -1.56 10.15 -29.84
N VAL A 102 -1.44 8.82 -29.84
CA VAL A 102 -0.33 8.12 -29.18
C VAL A 102 0.17 6.93 -30.00
N PRO A 103 1.47 6.60 -29.92
CA PRO A 103 1.97 5.35 -30.48
C PRO A 103 1.34 4.17 -29.74
N VAL A 104 0.86 3.19 -30.51
CA VAL A 104 0.32 1.94 -29.99
C VAL A 104 1.13 0.75 -30.49
N TYR A 105 1.10 -0.34 -29.76
CA TYR A 105 1.64 -1.63 -30.18
C TYR A 105 0.65 -2.75 -29.88
N LYS A 106 0.81 -3.89 -30.55
CA LYS A 106 0.03 -5.10 -30.29
C LYS A 106 0.89 -6.10 -29.52
N ASP A 107 0.41 -6.55 -28.37
CA ASP A 107 1.02 -7.67 -27.65
C ASP A 107 0.69 -8.98 -28.38
N ALA A 108 1.62 -9.92 -28.43
CA ALA A 108 1.40 -11.22 -29.06
C ALA A 108 0.28 -12.03 -28.37
N ASN A 109 0.04 -11.76 -27.08
CA ASN A 109 -0.93 -12.48 -26.27
C ASN A 109 -2.29 -11.76 -26.12
N SER A 110 -2.50 -10.64 -26.82
CA SER A 110 -3.73 -9.84 -26.69
C SER A 110 -4.19 -9.27 -28.02
N ASP A 111 -5.50 -9.27 -28.24
CA ASP A 111 -6.10 -8.57 -29.37
C ASP A 111 -6.31 -7.07 -29.12
N MET A 112 -6.17 -6.61 -27.88
CA MET A 112 -6.24 -5.18 -27.57
C MET A 112 -4.95 -4.45 -27.91
N LEU A 113 -5.09 -3.25 -28.46
CA LEU A 113 -3.97 -2.32 -28.64
C LEU A 113 -3.46 -1.85 -27.28
N VAL A 114 -2.15 -1.75 -27.15
CA VAL A 114 -1.48 -1.26 -25.95
C VAL A 114 -0.86 0.10 -26.26
N VAL A 115 -1.12 1.07 -25.40
CA VAL A 115 -0.52 2.41 -25.48
C VAL A 115 0.98 2.31 -25.17
N GLY A 116 1.82 2.84 -26.05
CA GLY A 116 3.28 2.79 -25.92
C GLY A 116 3.84 3.72 -24.84
N TYR A 117 3.03 4.65 -24.35
CA TYR A 117 3.38 5.53 -23.23
C TYR A 117 3.17 4.86 -21.88
N SER A 118 4.08 5.17 -20.95
CA SER A 118 3.88 4.81 -19.55
C SER A 118 2.75 5.64 -18.95
N MET A 119 2.19 5.15 -17.83
CA MET A 119 1.02 5.76 -17.16
C MET A 119 1.12 7.28 -17.01
N LYS A 120 2.27 7.80 -16.59
CA LYS A 120 2.49 9.24 -16.39
C LYS A 120 2.33 10.05 -17.70
N TYR A 121 2.82 9.51 -18.81
CA TYR A 121 2.79 10.22 -20.09
C TYR A 121 1.44 10.05 -20.82
N SER A 122 0.72 8.95 -20.56
CA SER A 122 -0.63 8.74 -21.10
C SER A 122 -1.62 9.78 -20.59
N GLU A 123 -1.56 10.15 -19.31
CA GLU A 123 -2.41 11.20 -18.73
C GLU A 123 -2.08 12.59 -19.31
N ILE A 124 -0.78 12.89 -19.49
CA ILE A 124 -0.33 14.14 -20.13
C ILE A 124 -0.78 14.22 -21.60
N ALA A 125 -0.85 13.09 -22.28
CA ALA A 125 -1.36 12.98 -23.65
C ALA A 125 -2.89 13.16 -23.75
N GLY A 126 -3.57 13.44 -22.63
CA GLY A 126 -5.01 13.71 -22.60
C GLY A 126 -5.88 12.45 -22.62
N LEU A 127 -5.29 11.28 -22.37
CA LEU A 127 -6.03 10.03 -22.34
C LEU A 127 -6.68 9.81 -20.96
N ILE A 128 -7.94 9.37 -20.96
CA ILE A 128 -8.67 9.06 -19.72
C ILE A 128 -8.43 7.58 -19.38
N LYS A 129 -7.85 7.34 -18.20
CA LYS A 129 -7.56 6.00 -17.68
C LYS A 129 -8.69 5.51 -16.79
N PHE A 130 -9.07 4.25 -16.98
CA PHE A 130 -9.94 3.48 -16.09
C PHE A 130 -9.17 2.25 -15.60
N ASP A 131 -9.27 1.94 -14.30
CA ASP A 131 -8.72 0.71 -13.74
C ASP A 131 -9.84 -0.31 -13.50
N PHE A 132 -9.79 -1.42 -14.24
CA PHE A 132 -10.67 -2.57 -14.09
C PHE A 132 -9.93 -3.68 -13.34
N LEU A 133 -10.13 -3.75 -12.03
CA LEU A 133 -9.48 -4.75 -11.19
C LEU A 133 -10.32 -6.02 -11.13
N GLY A 134 -9.70 -7.16 -11.47
CA GLY A 134 -10.27 -8.48 -11.23
C GLY A 134 -10.20 -8.85 -9.75
N LEU A 135 -11.20 -8.48 -8.95
CA LEU A 135 -11.23 -8.80 -7.53
C LEU A 135 -11.86 -10.18 -7.30
N GLN A 136 -11.03 -11.18 -6.97
CA GLN A 136 -11.48 -12.57 -6.73
C GLN A 136 -12.60 -12.67 -5.69
N THR A 137 -12.61 -11.78 -4.70
CA THR A 137 -13.68 -11.69 -3.69
C THR A 137 -15.06 -11.50 -4.32
N LEU A 138 -15.20 -10.67 -5.36
CA LEU A 138 -16.48 -10.45 -6.02
C LEU A 138 -16.95 -11.70 -6.77
N THR A 139 -16.01 -12.45 -7.38
CA THR A 139 -16.30 -13.74 -8.00
C THR A 139 -16.84 -14.73 -6.96
N VAL A 140 -16.14 -14.88 -5.83
CA VAL A 140 -16.57 -15.77 -4.73
C VAL A 140 -17.96 -15.39 -4.19
N ILE A 141 -18.23 -14.10 -4.00
CA ILE A 141 -19.55 -13.61 -3.57
C ILE A 141 -20.63 -13.92 -4.61
N THR A 142 -20.33 -13.74 -5.90
CA THR A 142 -21.26 -14.02 -7.00
C THR A 142 -21.60 -15.50 -7.09
N ASP A 143 -20.60 -16.37 -7.00
CA ASP A 143 -20.78 -17.83 -6.99
C ASP A 143 -21.58 -18.29 -5.77
N CYS A 144 -21.28 -17.73 -4.59
CA CYS A 144 -22.05 -17.98 -3.37
C CYS A 144 -23.53 -17.61 -3.54
N LYS A 145 -23.82 -16.43 -4.09
CA LYS A 145 -25.19 -16.00 -4.37
C LYS A 145 -25.91 -16.94 -5.36
N LYS A 146 -25.21 -17.44 -6.38
CA LYS A 146 -25.78 -18.41 -7.33
C LYS A 146 -26.17 -19.72 -6.64
N LEU A 147 -25.28 -20.27 -5.81
CA LEU A 147 -25.55 -21.51 -5.06
C LEU A 147 -26.70 -21.35 -4.06
N LEU A 148 -26.77 -20.22 -3.37
CA LEU A 148 -27.90 -19.91 -2.47
C LEU A 148 -29.22 -19.85 -3.25
N LYS A 149 -29.22 -19.25 -4.45
CA LYS A 149 -30.40 -19.20 -5.31
C LYS A 149 -30.87 -20.59 -5.74
N GLU A 150 -29.96 -21.52 -6.03
CA GLU A 150 -30.29 -22.93 -6.32
C GLU A 150 -30.97 -23.63 -5.13
N GLN A 151 -30.73 -23.15 -3.90
CA GLN A 151 -31.40 -23.61 -2.68
C GLN A 151 -32.69 -22.84 -2.37
N GLY A 152 -33.14 -21.94 -3.25
CA GLY A 152 -34.33 -21.10 -3.05
C GLY A 152 -34.10 -19.90 -2.11
N ILE A 153 -32.85 -19.58 -1.78
CA ILE A 153 -32.48 -18.43 -0.96
C ILE A 153 -32.02 -17.29 -1.88
N GLU A 154 -32.81 -16.23 -1.97
CA GLU A 154 -32.40 -15.01 -2.69
C GLU A 154 -31.71 -14.01 -1.76
N VAL A 155 -30.53 -13.54 -2.20
CA VAL A 155 -29.74 -12.53 -1.49
C VAL A 155 -29.71 -11.23 -2.28
N ASP A 156 -30.21 -10.16 -1.67
CA ASP A 156 -30.14 -8.80 -2.20
C ASP A 156 -29.13 -7.96 -1.42
N PHE A 157 -27.95 -7.75 -2.02
CA PHE A 157 -26.89 -6.95 -1.43
C PHE A 157 -27.24 -5.46 -1.31
N ASN A 158 -28.14 -4.93 -2.16
CA ASN A 158 -28.47 -3.50 -2.15
C ASN A 158 -29.28 -3.11 -0.91
N ASN A 159 -29.95 -4.08 -0.28
CA ASN A 159 -30.83 -3.87 0.87
C ASN A 159 -30.29 -4.51 2.17
N MET A 160 -29.02 -4.93 2.20
CA MET A 160 -28.40 -5.48 3.40
C MET A 160 -28.10 -4.40 4.44
N THR A 161 -28.25 -4.76 5.72
CA THR A 161 -27.87 -3.91 6.85
C THR A 161 -26.51 -4.34 7.43
N PHE A 162 -25.89 -3.45 8.20
CA PHE A 162 -24.59 -3.70 8.82
C PHE A 162 -24.69 -4.15 10.29
N ASP A 163 -25.88 -4.50 10.77
CA ASP A 163 -26.16 -4.70 12.20
C ASP A 163 -26.27 -6.20 12.58
N ASP A 164 -25.79 -7.11 11.71
CA ASP A 164 -25.88 -8.55 11.98
C ASP A 164 -24.91 -8.99 13.09
N ASN A 165 -25.46 -9.19 14.28
CA ASN A 165 -24.72 -9.62 15.48
C ASN A 165 -24.00 -10.96 15.27
N LYS A 166 -24.56 -11.89 14.47
CA LYS A 166 -23.92 -13.19 14.23
C LYS A 166 -22.59 -13.03 13.49
N THR A 167 -22.52 -12.13 12.51
CA THR A 167 -21.30 -11.76 11.79
C THR A 167 -20.26 -11.21 12.74
N TYR A 168 -20.61 -10.26 13.60
CA TYR A 168 -19.69 -9.71 14.59
C TYR A 168 -19.21 -10.75 15.61
N GLN A 169 -20.10 -11.61 16.13
CA GLN A 169 -19.71 -12.70 17.04
C GLN A 169 -18.73 -13.69 16.40
N MET A 170 -18.88 -13.96 15.10
CA MET A 170 -17.95 -14.79 14.35
C MET A 170 -16.56 -14.12 14.28
N LEU A 171 -16.51 -12.83 13.96
CA LEU A 171 -15.28 -12.05 13.86
C LEU A 171 -14.59 -11.88 15.22
N CYS A 172 -15.35 -11.64 16.30
CA CYS A 172 -14.86 -11.62 17.68
C CYS A 172 -14.15 -12.93 18.09
N LYS A 173 -14.53 -14.06 17.51
CA LYS A 173 -13.87 -15.36 17.74
C LYS A 173 -12.62 -15.55 16.88
N GLY A 174 -12.23 -14.56 16.07
CA GLY A 174 -11.11 -14.64 15.14
C GLY A 174 -11.36 -15.56 13.95
N LYS A 175 -12.62 -15.91 13.65
CA LYS A 175 -13.00 -16.78 12.52
C LYS A 175 -13.03 -15.99 11.20
N GLY A 176 -11.91 -15.38 10.84
CA GLY A 176 -11.75 -14.55 9.64
C GLY A 176 -11.25 -15.31 8.40
N VAL A 177 -11.15 -16.65 8.43
CA VAL A 177 -10.70 -17.42 7.26
C VAL A 177 -11.73 -17.30 6.14
N GLY A 178 -11.30 -16.87 4.95
CA GLY A 178 -12.19 -16.59 3.81
C GLY A 178 -12.98 -15.29 3.93
N VAL A 179 -12.69 -14.45 4.93
CA VAL A 179 -13.26 -13.11 5.06
C VAL A 179 -12.27 -12.10 4.48
N PHE A 180 -12.65 -11.47 3.38
CA PHE A 180 -11.81 -10.50 2.68
C PHE A 180 -11.20 -9.46 3.63
N GLN A 181 -9.91 -9.19 3.47
CA GLN A 181 -9.06 -8.31 4.30
C GLN A 181 -8.76 -8.81 5.74
N PHE A 182 -9.46 -9.82 6.26
CA PHE A 182 -9.39 -10.22 7.67
C PHE A 182 -8.80 -11.63 7.92
N GLU A 183 -8.03 -12.16 6.97
CA GLU A 183 -7.59 -13.57 6.99
C GLU A 183 -6.27 -13.84 7.71
N SER A 184 -5.38 -12.83 7.74
CA SER A 184 -4.01 -13.00 8.25
C SER A 184 -3.99 -13.35 9.74
N ILE A 185 -2.95 -14.06 10.19
CA ILE A 185 -2.85 -14.52 11.58
C ILE A 185 -2.94 -13.35 12.56
N GLY A 186 -2.17 -12.29 12.32
CA GLY A 186 -2.17 -11.13 13.20
C GLY A 186 -3.45 -10.29 13.10
N MET A 187 -4.10 -10.23 11.92
CA MET A 187 -5.41 -9.57 11.80
C MET A 187 -6.49 -10.32 12.59
N LYS A 188 -6.49 -11.66 12.55
CA LYS A 188 -7.38 -12.49 13.38
C LYS A 188 -7.12 -12.34 14.88
N ASP A 189 -5.87 -12.10 15.30
CA ASP A 189 -5.55 -11.75 16.69
C ASP A 189 -6.10 -10.38 17.06
N ALA A 190 -5.90 -9.38 16.19
CA ALA A 190 -6.43 -8.05 16.38
C ALA A 190 -7.97 -8.05 16.50
N LEU A 191 -8.68 -8.81 15.67
CA LEU A 191 -10.13 -9.01 15.78
C LEU A 191 -10.56 -9.57 17.14
N ARG A 192 -9.85 -10.59 17.66
CA ARG A 192 -10.16 -11.20 18.97
C ARG A 192 -10.00 -10.22 20.13
N ARG A 193 -9.01 -9.33 20.05
CA ARG A 193 -8.73 -8.31 21.06
C ARG A 193 -9.70 -7.13 20.93
N LEU A 194 -9.97 -6.69 19.70
CA LEU A 194 -10.85 -5.58 19.40
C LEU A 194 -12.30 -5.89 19.77
N LYS A 195 -12.77 -7.11 19.47
CA LYS A 195 -14.18 -7.51 19.57
C LYS A 195 -15.08 -6.50 18.81
N PRO A 196 -15.02 -6.46 17.47
CA PRO A 196 -15.82 -5.53 16.69
C PRO A 196 -17.31 -5.82 16.88
N ASP A 197 -18.10 -4.77 17.06
CA ASP A 197 -19.56 -4.81 17.21
C ASP A 197 -20.27 -3.81 16.27
N SER A 198 -19.51 -3.15 15.41
CA SER A 198 -20.00 -2.26 14.36
C SER A 198 -19.11 -2.31 13.12
N ILE A 199 -19.62 -1.80 12.00
CA ILE A 199 -18.85 -1.69 10.75
C ILE A 199 -17.68 -0.71 10.90
N HIS A 200 -17.86 0.34 11.71
CA HIS A 200 -16.84 1.36 11.98
C HIS A 200 -15.58 0.75 12.61
N ASP A 201 -15.71 -0.27 13.46
CA ASP A 201 -14.56 -0.99 14.00
C ASP A 201 -13.76 -1.73 12.93
N LEU A 202 -14.44 -2.31 11.94
CA LEU A 202 -13.79 -3.04 10.85
C LEU A 202 -13.06 -2.07 9.92
N ILE A 203 -13.65 -0.90 9.66
CA ILE A 203 -13.02 0.19 8.91
C ILE A 203 -11.78 0.70 9.66
N ALA A 204 -11.91 0.99 10.95
CA ALA A 204 -10.80 1.46 11.79
C ALA A 204 -9.68 0.43 11.86
N LEU A 205 -10.00 -0.84 12.09
CA LEU A 205 -9.01 -1.91 12.12
C LEU A 205 -8.29 -2.08 10.78
N GLY A 206 -9.03 -2.05 9.67
CA GLY A 206 -8.44 -2.13 8.32
C GLY A 206 -7.48 -0.96 8.00
N ALA A 207 -7.75 0.22 8.56
CA ALA A 207 -6.89 1.39 8.43
C ALA A 207 -5.66 1.32 9.36
N LEU A 208 -5.85 0.89 10.61
CA LEU A 208 -4.81 0.80 11.62
C LEU A 208 -3.84 -0.36 11.39
N TYR A 209 -4.25 -1.45 10.76
CA TYR A 209 -3.43 -2.65 10.55
C TYR A 209 -2.43 -2.47 9.38
N ARG A 210 -1.61 -1.43 9.47
CA ARG A 210 -0.52 -1.09 8.54
C ARG A 210 0.75 -0.67 9.31
N PRO A 211 1.95 -0.85 8.73
CA PRO A 211 3.19 -0.37 9.35
C PRO A 211 3.12 1.12 9.71
N GLY A 212 3.42 1.48 10.96
CA GLY A 212 3.21 2.81 11.54
C GLY A 212 1.93 2.87 12.37
N PRO A 213 0.72 2.98 11.77
CA PRO A 213 -0.54 3.06 12.52
C PRO A 213 -0.84 1.87 13.43
N MET A 214 -0.21 0.70 13.21
CA MET A 214 -0.39 -0.49 14.06
C MET A 214 -0.07 -0.24 15.53
N GLU A 215 0.83 0.70 15.83
CA GLU A 215 1.19 1.09 17.19
C GLU A 215 0.00 1.69 17.97
N ASN A 216 -1.01 2.21 17.27
CA ASN A 216 -2.21 2.79 17.88
C ASN A 216 -3.32 1.75 18.14
N ILE A 217 -3.20 0.52 17.63
CA ILE A 217 -4.21 -0.53 17.85
C ILE A 217 -4.44 -0.80 19.35
N PRO A 218 -3.40 -0.94 20.22
CA PRO A 218 -3.60 -1.14 21.64
C PRO A 218 -4.39 0.00 22.30
N THR A 219 -4.08 1.25 21.97
CA THR A 219 -4.78 2.44 22.48
C THR A 219 -6.24 2.46 22.05
N TYR A 220 -6.52 2.23 20.76
CA TYR A 220 -7.89 2.15 20.24
C TYR A 220 -8.71 1.09 20.99
N ILE A 221 -8.14 -0.10 21.18
CA ILE A 221 -8.78 -1.20 21.90
C ILE A 221 -9.01 -0.86 23.38
N ALA A 222 -8.03 -0.25 24.05
CA ALA A 222 -8.14 0.14 25.45
C ALA A 222 -9.25 1.19 25.67
N CYS A 223 -9.32 2.20 24.79
CA CYS A 223 -10.37 3.20 24.83
C CYS A 223 -11.75 2.62 24.52
N LYS A 224 -11.86 1.76 23.49
CA LYS A 224 -13.11 1.05 23.17
C LYS A 224 -13.66 0.28 24.37
N HIS A 225 -12.81 -0.47 25.07
CA HIS A 225 -13.20 -1.26 26.24
C HIS A 225 -13.25 -0.43 27.53
N LYS A 226 -13.15 0.90 27.45
CA LYS A 226 -13.18 1.84 28.59
C LYS A 226 -12.11 1.55 29.65
N LEU A 227 -11.01 0.91 29.24
CA LEU A 227 -9.83 0.66 30.07
C LEU A 227 -8.92 1.89 30.13
N GLN A 228 -9.07 2.80 29.16
CA GLN A 228 -8.37 4.06 29.04
C GLN A 228 -9.37 5.14 28.60
N GLN A 229 -9.20 6.38 29.08
CA GLN A 229 -9.98 7.51 28.59
C GLN A 229 -9.40 8.03 27.27
N PRO A 230 -10.23 8.30 26.25
CA PRO A 230 -9.78 8.94 25.02
C PRO A 230 -9.12 10.29 25.29
N ASP A 231 -7.98 10.54 24.63
CA ASP A 231 -7.37 11.87 24.57
C ASP A 231 -7.76 12.52 23.24
N TYR A 232 -8.52 13.61 23.31
CA TYR A 232 -8.98 14.35 22.12
C TYR A 232 -8.08 15.54 21.78
N LEU A 233 -7.03 15.83 22.57
CA LEU A 233 -6.13 16.97 22.47
C LEU A 233 -6.79 18.35 22.71
N HIS A 234 -7.99 18.57 22.16
CA HIS A 234 -8.76 19.81 22.29
C HIS A 234 -10.27 19.52 22.17
N GLU A 235 -11.12 20.28 22.87
CA GLU A 235 -12.58 20.03 22.91
C GLU A 235 -13.23 20.06 21.52
N LEU A 236 -12.78 20.99 20.65
CA LEU A 236 -13.25 21.11 19.27
C LEU A 236 -12.97 19.87 18.40
N LEU A 237 -12.03 19.01 18.80
CA LEU A 237 -11.70 17.80 18.05
C LEU A 237 -12.54 16.61 18.46
N LYS A 238 -13.21 16.66 19.62
CA LYS A 238 -14.03 15.56 20.12
C LYS A 238 -15.06 15.10 19.08
N PRO A 239 -15.85 15.96 18.42
CA PRO A 239 -16.84 15.51 17.42
C PRO A 239 -16.23 14.83 16.19
N ILE A 240 -14.93 15.06 15.90
CA ILE A 240 -14.22 14.50 14.74
C ILE A 240 -13.61 13.14 15.07
N LEU A 241 -13.17 12.98 16.32
CA LEU A 241 -12.38 11.85 16.78
C LEU A 241 -13.15 10.92 17.73
N GLU A 242 -14.42 11.22 18.03
CA GLU A 242 -15.25 10.41 18.93
C GLU A 242 -15.38 8.97 18.43
N GLU A 243 -15.67 8.79 17.14
CA GLU A 243 -15.80 7.47 16.50
C GLU A 243 -14.49 6.67 16.52
N THR A 244 -13.34 7.34 16.68
CA THR A 244 -12.01 6.71 16.69
C THR A 244 -11.30 6.83 18.03
N TYR A 245 -12.05 7.16 19.08
CA TYR A 245 -11.55 7.26 20.46
C TYR A 245 -10.32 8.18 20.61
N GLY A 246 -10.30 9.32 19.91
CA GLY A 246 -9.20 10.28 19.97
C GLY A 246 -8.03 9.95 19.03
N VAL A 247 -7.97 8.75 18.47
CA VAL A 247 -6.92 8.35 17.53
C VAL A 247 -7.22 8.93 16.14
N VAL A 248 -6.27 9.63 15.54
CA VAL A 248 -6.40 10.12 14.16
C VAL A 248 -6.08 8.97 13.19
N ILE A 249 -7.12 8.40 12.57
CA ILE A 249 -7.00 7.22 11.70
C ILE A 249 -7.18 7.60 10.24
N TYR A 250 -8.12 8.50 9.95
CA TYR A 250 -8.55 8.81 8.59
C TYR A 250 -7.94 10.11 8.05
N GLN A 251 -7.74 10.18 6.74
CA GLN A 251 -7.24 11.38 6.08
C GLN A 251 -8.24 12.54 6.14
N GLU A 252 -9.52 12.19 6.16
CA GLU A 252 -10.67 13.07 6.31
C GLU A 252 -10.68 13.71 7.69
N GLN A 253 -10.27 12.98 8.73
CA GLN A 253 -10.12 13.53 10.08
C GLN A 253 -9.01 14.58 10.11
N VAL A 254 -7.85 14.32 9.47
CA VAL A 254 -6.75 15.31 9.36
C VAL A 254 -7.24 16.59 8.68
N GLN A 255 -7.99 16.45 7.59
CA GLN A 255 -8.52 17.62 6.88
C GLN A 255 -9.52 18.40 7.73
N ARG A 256 -10.40 17.70 8.46
CA ARG A 256 -11.40 18.34 9.32
C ARG A 256 -10.77 19.00 10.55
N ILE A 257 -9.71 18.42 11.11
CA ILE A 257 -8.89 19.03 12.17
C ILE A 257 -8.32 20.36 11.69
N ALA A 258 -7.70 20.41 10.50
CA ALA A 258 -7.15 21.63 9.95
C ALA A 258 -8.21 22.72 9.70
N GLN A 259 -9.40 22.31 9.26
CA GLN A 259 -10.53 23.22 9.09
C GLN A 259 -11.03 23.80 10.42
N VAL A 260 -11.24 22.96 11.42
CA VAL A 260 -11.82 23.37 12.71
C VAL A 260 -10.82 24.16 13.54
N LEU A 261 -9.55 23.76 13.56
CA LEU A 261 -8.54 24.45 14.36
C LEU A 261 -8.03 25.71 13.66
N ALA A 262 -7.73 25.64 12.36
CA ALA A 262 -7.03 26.72 11.67
C ALA A 262 -7.82 27.39 10.53
N GLY A 263 -9.11 27.09 10.39
CA GLY A 263 -9.98 27.78 9.42
C GLY A 263 -9.69 27.42 7.95
N TYR A 264 -9.03 26.29 7.69
CA TYR A 264 -8.76 25.83 6.32
C TYR A 264 -10.06 25.58 5.53
N THR A 265 -10.05 25.87 4.24
CA THR A 265 -11.03 25.30 3.30
C THR A 265 -10.72 23.81 3.10
N LEU A 266 -11.71 23.00 2.70
CA LEU A 266 -11.47 21.57 2.43
C LEU A 266 -10.40 21.37 1.34
N GLY A 267 -10.37 22.22 0.31
CA GLY A 267 -9.34 22.18 -0.72
C GLY A 267 -7.94 22.48 -0.17
N ALA A 268 -7.81 23.51 0.68
CA ALA A 268 -6.53 23.82 1.34
C ALA A 268 -6.09 22.71 2.29
N ALA A 269 -7.03 22.06 2.98
CA ALA A 269 -6.74 20.96 3.89
C ALA A 269 -6.24 19.70 3.15
N ASP A 270 -6.73 19.42 1.94
CA ASP A 270 -6.16 18.36 1.09
C ASP A 270 -4.73 18.71 0.63
N LEU A 271 -4.45 19.99 0.32
CA LEU A 271 -3.09 20.43 -0.01
C LEU A 271 -2.13 20.22 1.18
N LEU A 272 -2.55 20.58 2.39
CA LEU A 272 -1.81 20.30 3.63
C LEU A 272 -1.52 18.80 3.77
N ARG A 273 -2.55 17.95 3.63
CA ARG A 273 -2.40 16.49 3.71
C ARG A 273 -1.39 15.96 2.69
N ARG A 274 -1.40 16.47 1.45
CA ARG A 274 -0.43 16.10 0.40
C ARG A 274 0.99 16.53 0.77
N ALA A 275 1.16 17.74 1.30
CA ALA A 275 2.46 18.23 1.76
C ALA A 275 3.04 17.36 2.89
N MET A 276 2.20 16.99 3.88
CA MET A 276 2.57 16.06 4.96
C MET A 276 3.05 14.70 4.42
N GLY A 277 2.36 14.17 3.39
CA GLY A 277 2.73 12.91 2.75
C GLY A 277 4.09 12.96 2.03
N LYS A 278 4.41 14.09 1.38
CA LYS A 278 5.69 14.29 0.68
C LYS A 278 6.85 14.65 1.60
N LYS A 279 6.58 15.16 2.81
CA LYS A 279 7.57 15.60 3.79
C LYS A 279 8.56 16.65 3.25
N ILE A 280 8.09 17.54 2.36
CA ILE A 280 8.93 18.61 1.81
C ILE A 280 9.06 19.71 2.86
N LYS A 281 10.27 19.90 3.39
CA LYS A 281 10.55 20.81 4.52
C LYS A 281 9.99 22.22 4.29
N LYS A 282 10.27 22.82 3.14
CA LYS A 282 9.82 24.18 2.81
C LYS A 282 8.29 24.29 2.77
N GLU A 283 7.61 23.34 2.15
CA GLU A 283 6.14 23.34 2.11
C GLU A 283 5.54 23.18 3.51
N MET A 284 6.16 22.35 4.36
CA MET A 284 5.70 22.16 5.74
C MET A 284 5.85 23.43 6.60
N GLU A 285 6.95 24.16 6.46
CA GLU A 285 7.16 25.45 7.15
C GLU A 285 6.10 26.48 6.75
N GLU A 286 5.78 26.57 5.45
CA GLU A 286 4.72 27.47 4.97
C GLU A 286 3.33 27.07 5.51
N GLN A 287 3.03 25.77 5.55
CA GLN A 287 1.77 25.26 6.10
C GLN A 287 1.66 25.46 7.61
N GLU A 288 2.76 25.32 8.34
CA GLU A 288 2.82 25.56 9.78
C GLU A 288 2.46 27.00 10.11
N GLU A 289 3.03 27.98 9.39
CA GLU A 289 2.67 29.39 9.58
C GLU A 289 1.18 29.67 9.35
N ILE A 290 0.61 29.10 8.28
CA ILE A 290 -0.82 29.25 7.97
C ILE A 290 -1.66 28.63 9.08
N PHE A 291 -1.28 27.44 9.55
CA PHE A 291 -1.99 26.74 10.62
C PHE A 291 -1.97 27.55 11.93
N VAL A 292 -0.82 28.03 12.35
CA VAL A 292 -0.68 28.81 13.60
C VAL A 292 -1.45 30.12 13.52
N LYS A 293 -1.36 30.86 12.40
CA LYS A 293 -2.14 32.10 12.20
C LYS A 293 -3.64 31.84 12.28
N GLY A 294 -4.11 30.75 11.67
CA GLY A 294 -5.51 30.33 11.73
C GLY A 294 -5.96 29.91 13.12
N ALA A 295 -5.14 29.15 13.84
CA ALA A 295 -5.42 28.73 15.22
C ALA A 295 -5.53 29.91 16.18
N ILE A 296 -4.60 30.87 16.09
CA ILE A 296 -4.65 32.12 16.87
C ILE A 296 -5.93 32.90 16.56
N ALA A 297 -6.32 33.01 15.29
CA ALA A 297 -7.56 33.68 14.89
C ALA A 297 -8.82 32.99 15.46
N ASN A 298 -8.75 31.69 15.72
CA ASN A 298 -9.80 30.90 16.35
C ASN A 298 -9.69 30.81 17.88
N ASN A 299 -8.75 31.54 18.49
CA ASN A 299 -8.49 31.57 19.94
C ASN A 299 -8.10 30.20 20.53
N ILE A 300 -7.24 29.46 19.81
CA ILE A 300 -6.67 28.17 20.22
C ILE A 300 -5.20 28.35 20.60
#